data_AF-A0A2T0AYC8-F1
#
_entry.id   AF-A0A2T0AYC8-F1
#
_cell.length_a   1.000
_cell.length_b   1.000
_cell.length_c   1.000
_cell.angle_alpha   90.00
_cell.angle_beta   90.00
_cell.angle_gamma   90.00
#
_symmetry.space_group_name_H-M   'P 1'
#
loop_
_entity.id
_entity.type
_entity.pdbx_description
1 polymer ?
#
loop_
_entity_poly.entity_id
_entity_poly.type
_entity_poly.pdbx_seq_one_letter_code
_entity_poly.pdbx_strand_id
1 'polypeptide(L)' 'MVRILAGTLIEAGLGKITPEDIKNIMEQKDRSMAPPTAPAHGLFLSEVIY' A
#
# COMPACT_ATOMS: atom_id res chain seq x y z
N MET A 1 -1.64 1.21 6.87
CA MET A 1 -1.29 2.66 7.02
C MET A 1 -0.77 3.18 5.69
N VAL A 2 -1.06 4.44 5.30
CA VAL A 2 -0.95 5.00 3.94
C VAL A 2 0.22 4.50 3.09
N ARG A 3 1.46 4.50 3.61
CA ARG A 3 2.66 4.05 2.86
C ARG A 3 2.66 2.58 2.46
N ILE A 4 1.95 1.72 3.19
CA ILE A 4 1.79 0.31 2.84
C ILE A 4 0.85 0.19 1.64
N LEU A 5 -0.25 0.95 1.65
CA LEU A 5 -1.17 1.00 0.52
C LEU A 5 -0.47 1.57 -0.73
N ALA A 6 0.28 2.65 -0.57
CA ALA A 6 1.08 3.21 -1.66
C ALA A 6 2.10 2.20 -2.20
N GLY A 7 2.85 1.50 -1.34
CA GLY A 7 3.79 0.45 -1.77
C GLY A 7 3.10 -0.69 -2.51
N THR A 8 1.94 -1.13 -2.02
CA THR A 8 1.13 -2.18 -2.65
C THR A 8 0.68 -1.76 -4.05
N LEU A 9 0.17 -0.53 -4.20
CA LEU A 9 -0.28 0.00 -5.49
C LEU A 9 0.88 0.22 -6.46
N ILE A 10 2.08 0.59 -5.97
CA ILE A 10 3.29 0.68 -6.80
C ILE A 10 3.64 -0.69 -7.39
N GLU A 11 3.67 -1.74 -6.57
CA GLU A 11 3.97 -3.10 -7.04
C GLU A 11 2.93 -3.61 -8.04
N ALA A 12 1.65 -3.26 -7.87
CA ALA A 12 0.60 -3.56 -8.82
C ALA A 12 0.78 -2.79 -10.15
N GLY A 13 1.12 -1.50 -10.09
CA GLY A 13 1.42 -0.69 -11.28
C GLY A 13 2.66 -1.16 -12.04
N LEU A 14 3.59 -1.83 -11.35
CA LEU A 14 4.76 -2.50 -11.93
C LEU A 14 4.45 -3.92 -12.46
N GLY A 15 3.22 -4.41 -12.28
CA GLY A 15 2.78 -5.74 -12.72
C GLY A 15 3.33 -6.91 -11.89
N LYS A 16 3.84 -6.63 -10.68
CA LYS A 16 4.42 -7.67 -9.80
C LYS A 16 3.38 -8.37 -8.95
N ILE A 17 2.25 -7.72 -8.70
CA ILE A 17 1.08 -8.29 -8.04
C ILE A 17 -0.18 -7.93 -8.83
N THR A 18 -1.19 -8.77 -8.73
CA THR A 18 -2.49 -8.57 -9.41
C THR A 18 -3.46 -7.76 -8.53
N PRO A 19 -4.51 -7.16 -9.11
CA PRO A 19 -5.60 -6.59 -8.35
C PRO A 19 -6.26 -7.57 -7.36
N GLU A 20 -6.34 -8.85 -7.74
CA GLU A 20 -6.84 -9.93 -6.89
C GLU A 20 -5.93 -10.16 -5.67
N ASP A 21 -4.62 -10.08 -5.84
CA ASP A 21 -3.67 -10.18 -4.72
C ASP A 21 -3.86 -9.05 -3.71
N ILE A 22 -4.15 -7.83 -4.18
CA ILE A 22 -4.46 -6.69 -3.29
C ILE A 22 -5.66 -7.01 -2.41
N LYS A 23 -6.72 -7.60 -3.00
CA LYS A 23 -7.91 -8.01 -2.25
C LYS A 23 -7.55 -9.07 -1.19
N ASN A 24 -6.78 -10.08 -1.57
CA ASN A 24 -6.35 -11.14 -0.65
C ASN A 24 -5.53 -10.58 0.53
N ILE A 25 -4.58 -9.67 0.26
CA ILE A 25 -3.76 -9.00 1.29
C ILE A 25 -4.64 -8.23 2.28
N MET A 26 -5.67 -7.55 1.78
CA MET A 26 -6.60 -6.78 2.62
C MET A 26 -7.50 -7.67 3.49
N GLU A 27 -7.94 -8.82 2.95
CA GLU A 27 -8.79 -9.78 3.66
C GLU A 27 -8.05 -10.50 4.79
N GLN A 28 -6.77 -10.80 4.60
CA GLN A 28 -5.95 -11.48 5.62
C GLN A 28 -5.69 -10.63 6.87
N LYS A 29 -5.77 -9.29 6.76
CA LYS A 29 -5.50 -8.33 7.85
C LYS A 29 -4.14 -8.53 8.52
N ASP A 30 -3.21 -9.20 7.83
CA ASP A 30 -1.85 -9.42 8.29
C ASP A 30 -0.90 -8.51 7.53
N ARG A 31 -0.18 -7.67 8.27
CA ARG A 31 0.79 -6.73 7.71
C ARG A 31 1.99 -7.43 7.08
N SER A 32 2.35 -8.62 7.55
CA SER A 32 3.49 -9.38 7.03
C SER A 32 3.30 -9.82 5.58
N MET A 33 2.04 -9.90 5.14
CA MET A 33 1.63 -10.31 3.81
C MET A 33 1.61 -9.16 2.80
N ALA A 34 1.77 -7.92 3.26
CA ALA A 34 1.82 -6.76 2.40
C ALA A 34 3.21 -6.58 1.76
N PRO A 35 3.29 -6.02 0.54
CA PRO A 35 4.56 -5.66 -0.10
C PRO A 35 5.38 -4.63 0.69
N PRO A 36 6.63 -4.36 0.26
CA PRO A 36 7.49 -3.40 0.91
C PRO A 36 6.81 -2.05 1.14
N THR A 37 7.00 -1.50 2.34
CA THR A 37 6.44 -0.18 2.69
C THR A 37 7.13 0.90 1.87
N ALA A 38 6.36 1.77 1.22
CA ALA A 38 6.91 2.88 0.44
C ALA A 38 7.84 3.78 1.29
N PRO A 39 8.87 4.42 0.71
CA PRO A 39 9.76 5.33 1.41
C PRO A 39 9.02 6.46 2.15
N ALA A 40 9.57 6.92 3.28
CA ALA A 40 8.92 7.93 4.12
C ALA A 40 8.92 9.33 3.48
N HIS A 41 10.00 9.70 2.78
CA HIS A 41 10.20 11.05 2.23
C HIS A 41 9.23 11.43 1.09
N GLY A 42 8.44 10.48 0.58
CA GLY A 42 7.40 10.74 -0.43
C GLY A 42 6.00 11.00 0.15
N LEU A 43 5.80 10.84 1.47
CA LEU A 43 4.51 11.09 2.11
C LEU A 43 4.48 12.48 2.74
N PHE A 44 3.44 13.25 2.45
CA PHE A 44 3.15 14.54 3.09
C PHE A 44 1.69 14.60 3.55
N LEU A 45 1.44 15.32 4.65
CA LEU A 45 0.09 15.66 5.10
C LEU A 45 -0.39 16.86 4.27
N SER A 46 -1.49 16.69 3.54
CA SER A 46 -2.01 17.76 2.67
C SER A 46 -2.84 18.77 3.45
N GLU A 47 -3.84 18.31 4.20
CA GLU A 47 -4.78 19.16 4.90
C GLU A 47 -5.44 18.41 6.07
N VAL A 48 -5.97 19.16 7.04
CA VAL A 48 -6.83 18.64 8.11
C VAL A 48 -8.09 19.51 8.11
N ILE A 49 -9.22 18.89 7.78
CA ILE A 49 -10.54 19.53 7.79
C ILE A 49 -11.17 19.29 9.16
N TYR A 50 -11.64 20.37 9.79
CA TYR A 50 -12.31 20.36 11.08
C TYR A 50 -13.83 20.45 10.92
#